data_AF-A0A9P9IJB9-F1
#
_entry.id   AF-A0A9P9IJB9-F1
#
_cell.length_a   1.000
_cell.length_b   1.000
_cell.length_c   1.000
_cell.angle_alpha   90.00
_cell.angle_beta   90.00
_cell.angle_gamma   90.00
#
_symmetry.space_group_name_H-M   'P 1'
#
loop_
_entity.id
_entity.type
_entity.pdbx_description
1 polymer ?
#
loop_
_entity_poly.entity_id
_entity_poly.type
_entity_poly.pdbx_seq_one_letter_code
_entity_poly.pdbx_strand_id
1 'polypeptide(L)'
;MSRYGLTEPKRSFVLDPQTPLNLDSNQQSLANADDSFFHLTTAFFNVDGQGGRFVMPQPKQPLLNREAIKQWNISVKERIDQLDISAEEEKILALWMAIKGLTDASKIGFLSPLRLYALSGYDFQQYLQINGTFKIPRGTTALANAIFSEFNGSALFNRKVTSVTSNSAGAQVTIEGGEDIAFSPALLSFTSITHHNIGGKLHAHSSDGFSRFFGVTSLQKAACFGFTESESKAGGTNMILFKGSQPEVRGRSPLSILDDVLQGLKPDTVDLGTIAEYL
;
A
#
# COMPACT_ATOMS: atom_id res chain seq x y z
N MET A 1 24.20 8.13 -15.66
CA MET A 1 23.01 9.02 -15.68
C MET A 1 21.77 8.15 -15.74
N SER A 2 20.74 8.40 -14.92
CA SER A 2 19.46 7.69 -15.07
C SER A 2 18.78 8.11 -16.37
N ARG A 3 18.11 7.19 -17.08
CA ARG A 3 17.40 7.45 -18.36
C ARG A 3 16.55 8.73 -18.35
N TYR A 4 15.91 9.04 -17.23
CA TYR A 4 14.99 10.17 -17.10
C TYR A 4 15.53 11.37 -16.29
N GLY A 5 16.83 11.41 -15.97
CA GLY A 5 17.42 12.50 -15.17
C GLY A 5 16.84 12.66 -13.76
N LEU A 6 16.25 11.60 -13.19
CA LEU A 6 15.68 11.58 -11.83
C LEU A 6 16.72 11.00 -10.86
N THR A 7 17.86 11.68 -10.68
CA THR A 7 19.09 11.03 -10.18
C THR A 7 19.28 10.97 -8.67
N GLU A 8 18.34 11.39 -7.82
CA GLU A 8 18.50 11.21 -6.38
C GLU A 8 17.16 10.92 -5.69
N PRO A 9 16.86 9.67 -5.30
CA PRO A 9 15.60 9.36 -4.63
C PRO A 9 15.46 10.21 -3.37
N LYS A 10 14.33 10.90 -3.24
CA LYS A 10 14.06 11.66 -2.02
C LYS A 10 13.69 10.64 -0.95
N ARG A 11 14.50 10.54 0.10
CA ARG A 11 14.15 9.76 1.29
C ARG A 11 12.90 10.38 1.90
N SER A 12 11.79 9.67 1.80
CA SER A 12 10.50 10.20 2.22
C SER A 12 10.27 10.00 3.69
N PHE A 13 10.73 8.89 4.23
CA PHE A 13 10.52 8.55 5.62
C PHE A 13 11.71 7.71 6.07
N VAL A 14 12.27 8.08 7.21
CA VAL A 14 13.27 7.27 7.91
C VAL A 14 12.55 6.74 9.13
N LEU A 15 12.37 5.42 9.18
CA LEU A 15 12.04 4.70 10.40
C LEU A 15 13.24 4.84 11.33
N ASP A 16 13.26 5.91 12.12
CA ASP A 16 14.20 6.03 13.25
C ASP A 16 13.71 5.04 14.33
N PRO A 17 14.57 4.17 14.87
CA PRO A 17 14.20 3.27 15.97
C PRO A 17 13.50 3.96 17.14
N GLN A 18 13.79 5.24 17.38
CA GLN A 18 13.17 6.07 18.43
C GLN A 18 11.87 6.76 18.01
N THR A 19 11.42 6.59 16.76
CA THR A 19 10.16 7.17 16.29
C THR A 19 9.01 6.62 17.14
N PRO A 20 8.19 7.50 17.74
CA PRO A 20 6.99 7.08 18.45
C PRO A 20 6.03 6.30 17.55
N LEU A 21 5.60 5.15 18.05
CA LEU A 21 4.62 4.27 17.47
C LEU A 21 3.37 4.23 18.36
N ASN A 22 2.21 4.49 17.77
CA ASN A 22 0.93 4.16 18.40
C ASN A 22 0.35 2.92 17.70
N LEU A 23 0.29 1.78 18.41
CA LEU A 23 -0.43 0.58 17.96
C LEU A 23 -1.74 0.47 18.75
N ASP A 24 -2.83 0.94 18.14
CA ASP A 24 -4.17 0.83 18.71
C ASP A 24 -4.29 1.34 20.16
N SER A 25 -3.75 2.53 20.42
CA SER A 25 -3.65 3.19 21.73
C SER A 25 -2.55 2.66 22.66
N ASN A 26 -1.75 1.68 22.21
CA ASN A 26 -0.54 1.25 22.91
C ASN A 26 0.68 2.01 22.37
N GLN A 27 1.22 2.92 23.20
CA GLN A 27 2.39 3.72 22.83
C GLN A 27 3.69 2.97 23.12
N GLN A 28 4.53 2.88 22.09
CA GLN A 28 5.86 2.30 22.18
C GLN A 28 6.80 2.94 21.15
N SER A 29 8.08 2.59 21.17
CA SER A 29 9.00 2.95 20.09
C SER A 29 8.86 1.98 18.93
N LEU A 30 9.24 2.41 17.72
CA LEU A 30 9.36 1.50 16.58
C LEU A 30 10.36 0.37 16.86
N ALA A 31 11.47 0.63 17.57
CA ALA A 31 12.44 -0.40 17.95
C ALA A 31 11.81 -1.55 18.75
N ASN A 32 11.01 -1.22 19.76
CA ASN A 32 10.39 -2.24 20.63
C ASN A 32 9.35 -3.07 19.86
N ALA A 33 8.61 -2.43 18.96
CA ALA A 33 7.68 -3.12 18.09
C ALA A 33 8.39 -3.97 17.03
N ASP A 34 9.53 -3.49 16.50
CA ASP A 34 10.31 -4.15 15.47
C ASP A 34 10.82 -5.52 15.96
N ASP A 35 11.42 -5.61 17.14
CA ASP A 35 11.98 -6.87 17.65
C ASP A 35 10.90 -7.97 17.81
N SER A 36 9.73 -7.62 18.36
CA SER A 36 8.59 -8.54 18.46
C SER A 36 8.03 -8.87 17.07
N PHE A 37 7.92 -7.88 16.19
CA PHE A 37 7.28 -8.04 14.88
C PHE A 37 8.14 -8.82 13.88
N PHE A 38 9.46 -8.73 13.93
CA PHE A 38 10.35 -9.54 13.09
C PHE A 38 10.25 -11.03 13.40
N HIS A 39 10.07 -11.39 14.68
CA HIS A 39 9.80 -12.76 15.07
C HIS A 39 8.47 -13.26 14.48
N LEU A 40 7.39 -12.47 14.64
CA LEU A 40 6.06 -12.81 14.13
C LEU A 40 6.04 -12.94 12.61
N THR A 41 6.68 -12.02 11.88
CA THR A 41 6.73 -12.06 10.41
C THR A 41 7.56 -13.24 9.91
N THR A 42 8.63 -13.61 10.60
CA THR A 42 9.40 -14.83 10.30
C THR A 42 8.51 -16.07 10.43
N ALA A 43 7.77 -16.23 11.53
CA ALA A 43 6.85 -17.34 11.72
C ALA A 43 5.70 -17.33 10.70
N PHE A 44 5.14 -16.16 10.42
CA PHE A 44 4.04 -15.97 9.47
C PHE A 44 4.40 -16.42 8.05
N PHE A 45 5.57 -16.04 7.54
CA PHE A 45 6.03 -16.41 6.19
C PHE A 45 6.71 -17.78 6.10
N ASN A 46 7.12 -18.38 7.22
CA ASN A 46 7.77 -19.68 7.24
C ASN A 46 6.79 -20.85 7.12
N VAL A 47 6.11 -20.92 5.99
CA VAL A 47 5.06 -21.90 5.68
C VAL A 47 5.57 -23.26 5.20
N ASP A 48 6.85 -23.34 4.85
CA ASP A 48 7.50 -24.50 4.24
C ASP A 48 8.83 -24.87 4.92
N GLY A 49 9.11 -24.31 6.10
CA GLY A 49 10.40 -24.44 6.78
C GLY A 49 11.55 -23.68 6.10
N GLN A 50 11.29 -22.96 5.01
CA GLN A 50 12.27 -22.24 4.19
C GLN A 50 11.87 -20.77 3.92
N GLY A 51 10.99 -20.21 4.76
CA GLY A 51 10.51 -18.83 4.62
C GLY A 51 9.68 -18.60 3.36
N GLY A 52 8.99 -19.62 2.83
CA GLY A 52 8.16 -19.51 1.63
C GLY A 52 8.91 -19.67 0.31
N ARG A 53 10.20 -20.03 0.35
CA ARG A 53 11.05 -20.25 -0.84
C ARG A 53 10.64 -21.46 -1.65
N PHE A 54 10.13 -22.51 -1.02
CA PHE A 54 9.60 -23.66 -1.72
C PHE A 54 8.24 -23.33 -2.36
N VAL A 55 7.38 -22.59 -1.66
CA VAL A 55 6.06 -22.19 -2.19
C VAL A 55 6.22 -21.25 -3.39
N MET A 56 7.13 -20.26 -3.31
CA MET A 56 7.28 -19.25 -4.36
C MET A 56 8.74 -19.05 -4.81
N PRO A 57 9.41 -20.06 -5.38
CA PRO A 57 10.85 -20.03 -5.66
C PRO A 57 11.26 -18.92 -6.65
N GLN A 58 10.35 -18.51 -7.52
CA GLN A 58 10.55 -17.40 -8.44
C GLN A 58 9.35 -16.44 -8.37
N PRO A 59 9.43 -15.35 -7.58
CA PRO A 59 8.28 -14.46 -7.38
C PRO A 59 7.86 -13.67 -8.62
N LYS A 60 8.72 -13.60 -9.64
CA LYS A 60 8.40 -13.09 -10.99
C LYS A 60 7.56 -14.06 -11.82
N GLN A 61 7.58 -15.34 -11.47
CA GLN A 61 6.77 -16.42 -12.04
C GLN A 61 5.92 -17.06 -10.93
N PRO A 62 4.93 -16.32 -10.39
CA PRO A 62 4.23 -16.71 -9.17
C PRO A 62 3.38 -17.96 -9.31
N LEU A 63 3.30 -18.59 -10.49
CA LEU A 63 2.59 -19.85 -10.75
C LEU A 63 3.55 -20.99 -11.11
N LEU A 64 4.85 -20.85 -10.83
CA LEU A 64 5.86 -21.87 -11.13
C LEU A 64 5.62 -23.15 -10.31
N ASN A 65 5.33 -23.03 -9.01
CA ASN A 65 5.01 -24.16 -8.13
C ASN A 65 3.50 -24.22 -7.81
N ARG A 66 2.69 -24.54 -8.83
CA ARG A 66 1.21 -24.51 -8.73
C ARG A 66 0.67 -25.38 -7.61
N GLU A 67 1.27 -26.54 -7.38
CA GLU A 67 0.79 -27.47 -6.36
C GLU A 67 0.99 -26.94 -4.95
N ALA A 68 2.15 -26.32 -4.65
CA ALA A 68 2.34 -25.66 -3.36
C ALA A 68 1.40 -24.44 -3.22
N ILE A 69 1.26 -23.63 -4.26
CA ILE A 69 0.40 -22.43 -4.24
C ILE A 69 -1.06 -22.76 -3.92
N LYS A 70 -1.60 -23.85 -4.49
CA LYS A 70 -2.98 -24.29 -4.23
C LYS A 70 -3.24 -24.56 -2.75
N GLN A 71 -2.25 -25.08 -2.03
CA GLN A 71 -2.36 -25.38 -0.59
C GLN A 71 -2.42 -24.11 0.27
N TRP A 72 -1.90 -23.00 -0.27
CA TRP A 72 -1.85 -21.70 0.40
C TRP A 72 -2.92 -20.73 -0.12
N ASN A 73 -3.99 -21.24 -0.74
CA ASN A 73 -5.17 -20.46 -1.10
C ASN A 73 -6.06 -20.19 0.12
N ILE A 74 -5.48 -19.47 1.09
CA ILE A 74 -6.09 -19.07 2.35
C ILE A 74 -5.98 -17.55 2.50
N SER A 75 -6.76 -16.99 3.41
CA SER A 75 -6.65 -15.62 3.87
C SER A 75 -5.45 -15.42 4.80
N VAL A 76 -5.07 -14.16 5.01
CA VAL A 76 -4.08 -13.78 6.03
C VAL A 76 -4.56 -14.17 7.41
N LYS A 77 -5.85 -13.98 7.75
CA LYS A 77 -6.39 -14.37 9.06
C LYS A 77 -6.24 -15.87 9.31
N GLU A 78 -6.60 -16.70 8.34
CA GLU A 78 -6.42 -18.16 8.44
C GLU A 78 -4.96 -18.55 8.61
N ARG A 79 -4.01 -17.80 8.04
CA ARG A 79 -2.58 -18.03 8.29
C ARG A 79 -2.18 -17.64 9.71
N ILE A 80 -2.67 -16.50 10.22
CA ILE A 80 -2.38 -16.06 11.59
C ILE A 80 -2.91 -17.09 12.59
N ASP A 81 -4.08 -17.67 12.34
CA ASP A 81 -4.73 -18.66 13.22
C ASP A 81 -3.97 -20.01 13.29
N GLN A 82 -2.99 -20.21 12.42
CA GLN A 82 -2.09 -21.37 12.44
C GLN A 82 -0.81 -21.14 13.28
N LEU A 83 -0.61 -19.93 13.82
CA LEU A 83 0.56 -19.59 14.62
C LEU A 83 0.29 -19.85 16.10
N ASP A 84 1.29 -20.35 16.81
CA ASP A 84 1.28 -20.45 18.28
C ASP A 84 1.82 -19.15 18.88
N ILE A 85 0.95 -18.14 18.96
CA ILE A 85 1.26 -16.78 19.42
C ILE A 85 0.18 -16.28 20.38
N SER A 86 0.51 -15.29 21.20
CA SER A 86 -0.44 -14.67 22.11
C SER A 86 -1.51 -13.86 21.37
N ALA A 87 -2.64 -13.59 22.03
CA ALA A 87 -3.72 -12.77 21.47
C ALA A 87 -3.26 -11.33 21.14
N GLU A 88 -2.30 -10.79 21.88
CA GLU A 88 -1.73 -9.47 21.61
C GLU A 88 -0.84 -9.50 20.35
N GLU A 89 -0.03 -10.54 20.19
CA GLU A 89 0.78 -10.74 18.98
C GLU A 89 -0.08 -10.99 17.74
N GLU A 90 -1.16 -11.76 17.86
CA GLU A 90 -2.17 -11.93 16.80
C GLU A 90 -2.71 -10.56 16.37
N LYS A 91 -3.13 -9.73 17.33
CA LYS A 91 -3.67 -8.41 17.05
C LYS A 91 -2.67 -7.52 16.32
N ILE A 92 -1.42 -7.47 16.79
CA ILE A 92 -0.34 -6.69 16.18
C ILE A 92 -0.09 -7.17 14.74
N LEU A 93 0.07 -8.48 14.54
CA LEU A 93 0.32 -9.06 13.23
C LEU A 93 -0.84 -8.81 12.25
N ALA A 94 -2.08 -8.97 12.71
CA ALA A 94 -3.26 -8.70 11.91
C ALA A 94 -3.33 -7.24 11.44
N LEU A 95 -3.06 -6.28 12.33
CA LEU A 95 -3.02 -4.86 11.99
C LEU A 95 -1.95 -4.55 10.93
N TRP A 96 -0.74 -5.08 11.09
CA TRP A 96 0.33 -4.89 10.12
C TRP A 96 0.05 -5.51 8.75
N MET A 97 -0.59 -6.69 8.72
CA MET A 97 -0.98 -7.32 7.46
C MET A 97 -2.18 -6.63 6.80
N ALA A 98 -3.08 -6.05 7.59
CA ALA A 98 -4.21 -5.29 7.08
C ALA A 98 -3.80 -4.08 6.25
N ILE A 99 -2.66 -3.44 6.59
CA ILE A 99 -2.07 -2.34 5.80
C ILE A 99 -1.89 -2.73 4.33
N LYS A 100 -1.69 -4.02 4.02
CA LYS A 100 -1.38 -4.50 2.67
C LYS A 100 -2.59 -4.52 1.75
N GLY A 101 -3.77 -4.72 2.32
CA GLY A 101 -5.04 -4.70 1.59
C GLY A 101 -5.93 -3.50 1.92
N LEU A 102 -5.54 -2.67 2.89
CA LEU A 102 -6.38 -1.65 3.53
C LEU A 102 -7.78 -2.22 3.86
N THR A 103 -7.82 -3.47 4.32
CA THR A 103 -9.05 -4.23 4.57
C THR A 103 -8.79 -5.27 5.64
N ASP A 104 -9.85 -5.94 6.09
CA ASP A 104 -9.74 -6.99 7.10
C ASP A 104 -8.83 -8.13 6.64
N ALA A 105 -8.01 -8.68 7.55
CA ALA A 105 -7.08 -9.77 7.27
C ALA A 105 -7.79 -11.02 6.70
N SER A 106 -9.06 -11.24 7.02
CA SER A 106 -9.88 -12.32 6.44
C SER A 106 -10.16 -12.13 4.94
N LYS A 107 -10.02 -10.92 4.41
CA LYS A 107 -10.28 -10.57 3.00
C LYS A 107 -9.00 -10.44 2.16
N ILE A 108 -7.83 -10.62 2.78
CA ILE A 108 -6.53 -10.54 2.11
C ILE A 108 -6.06 -11.96 1.86
N GLY A 109 -5.88 -12.35 0.60
CA GLY A 109 -5.29 -13.65 0.28
C GLY A 109 -3.80 -13.71 0.67
N PHE A 110 -3.39 -14.73 1.43
CA PHE A 110 -2.05 -14.89 2.00
C PHE A 110 -0.92 -14.89 0.95
N LEU A 111 -1.18 -15.41 -0.25
CA LEU A 111 -0.21 -15.42 -1.34
C LEU A 111 0.21 -14.00 -1.78
N SER A 112 -0.63 -12.98 -1.56
CA SER A 112 -0.32 -11.59 -1.91
C SER A 112 0.85 -11.03 -1.07
N PRO A 113 0.78 -10.98 0.28
CA PRO A 113 1.92 -10.56 1.09
C PRO A 113 3.12 -11.50 0.93
N LEU A 114 2.93 -12.82 0.80
CA LEU A 114 4.03 -13.75 0.57
C LEU A 114 4.81 -13.40 -0.71
N ARG A 115 4.11 -13.05 -1.80
CA ARG A 115 4.76 -12.63 -3.04
C ARG A 115 5.57 -11.37 -2.88
N LEU A 116 5.05 -10.37 -2.18
CA LEU A 116 5.77 -9.12 -1.99
C LEU A 116 7.00 -9.30 -1.09
N TYR A 117 6.89 -10.15 -0.06
CA TYR A 117 8.02 -10.57 0.76
C TYR A 117 9.08 -11.31 -0.06
N ALA A 118 8.68 -12.26 -0.91
CA ALA A 118 9.59 -12.96 -1.82
C ALA A 118 10.25 -12.02 -2.85
N LEU A 119 9.52 -11.04 -3.40
CA LEU A 119 10.08 -9.99 -4.27
C LEU A 119 11.10 -9.11 -3.56
N SER A 120 11.05 -9.05 -2.23
CA SER A 120 11.99 -8.34 -1.36
C SER A 120 13.13 -9.24 -0.88
N GLY A 121 13.42 -10.31 -1.61
CA GLY A 121 14.51 -11.24 -1.29
C GLY A 121 14.24 -12.14 -0.09
N TYR A 122 12.98 -12.28 0.34
CA TYR A 122 12.59 -12.94 1.60
C TYR A 122 13.28 -12.30 2.83
N ASP A 123 13.39 -10.98 2.78
CA ASP A 123 13.88 -10.16 3.87
C ASP A 123 12.78 -9.15 4.21
N PHE A 124 12.27 -9.24 5.44
CA PHE A 124 11.15 -8.40 5.84
C PHE A 124 11.60 -6.94 6.10
N GLN A 125 12.86 -6.73 6.51
CA GLN A 125 13.42 -5.40 6.66
C GLN A 125 13.55 -4.74 5.28
N GLN A 126 14.06 -5.47 4.29
CA GLN A 126 14.12 -5.00 2.91
C GLN A 126 12.71 -4.73 2.36
N TYR A 127 11.74 -5.58 2.69
CA TYR A 127 10.34 -5.37 2.36
C TYR A 127 9.81 -4.03 2.91
N LEU A 128 10.06 -3.70 4.17
CA LEU A 128 9.68 -2.40 4.74
C LEU A 128 10.38 -1.23 4.03
N GLN A 129 11.68 -1.38 3.72
CA GLN A 129 12.45 -0.33 3.03
C GLN A 129 11.88 -0.01 1.64
N ILE A 130 11.54 -1.04 0.87
CA ILE A 130 10.98 -0.87 -0.50
C ILE A 130 9.62 -0.18 -0.46
N ASN A 131 8.80 -0.44 0.56
CA ASN A 131 7.43 0.07 0.62
C ASN A 131 7.30 1.50 1.19
N GLY A 132 8.28 1.99 1.96
CA GLY A 132 8.12 3.24 2.71
C GLY A 132 9.27 4.26 2.64
N THR A 133 10.47 3.86 2.23
CA THR A 133 11.66 4.70 2.45
C THR A 133 11.89 5.75 1.37
N PHE A 134 11.61 5.44 0.10
CA PHE A 134 12.00 6.28 -1.03
C PHE A 134 10.82 6.75 -1.86
N LYS A 135 10.89 8.00 -2.31
CA LYS A 135 9.97 8.57 -3.31
C LYS A 135 10.71 8.97 -4.57
N ILE A 136 9.97 8.90 -5.67
CA ILE A 136 10.44 9.37 -6.97
C ILE A 136 10.68 10.89 -6.88
N PRO A 137 11.89 11.36 -7.23
CA PRO A 137 12.19 12.78 -7.25
C PRO A 137 11.25 13.48 -8.22
N ARG A 138 10.72 14.65 -7.82
CA ARG A 138 9.74 15.42 -8.62
C ARG A 138 8.38 14.71 -8.82
N GLY A 139 8.13 13.61 -8.11
CA GLY A 139 6.83 12.93 -8.08
C GLY A 139 6.59 11.99 -9.26
N THR A 140 5.53 11.19 -9.16
CA THR A 140 5.13 10.20 -10.18
C THR A 140 4.69 10.86 -11.49
N THR A 141 4.12 12.06 -11.45
CA THR A 141 3.75 12.83 -12.65
C THR A 141 4.96 13.17 -13.51
N ALA A 142 6.09 13.57 -12.90
CA ALA A 142 7.31 13.87 -13.65
C ALA A 142 7.86 12.61 -14.35
N LEU A 143 7.82 11.46 -13.67
CA LEU A 143 8.20 10.18 -14.28
C LEU A 143 7.26 9.80 -15.43
N ALA A 144 5.94 9.92 -15.24
CA ALA A 144 4.94 9.63 -16.28
C ALA A 144 5.15 10.52 -17.51
N ASN A 145 5.39 11.82 -17.33
CA ASN A 145 5.67 12.76 -18.40
C ASN A 145 6.98 12.43 -19.14
N ALA A 146 8.01 12.01 -18.41
CA ALA A 146 9.28 11.61 -19.03
C ALA A 146 9.10 10.37 -19.93
N ILE A 147 8.35 9.35 -19.46
CA ILE A 147 7.99 8.18 -20.28
C ILE A 147 7.14 8.61 -21.49
N PHE A 148 6.12 9.44 -21.27
CA PHE A 148 5.22 9.89 -22.33
C PHE A 148 5.93 10.73 -23.40
N SER A 149 6.96 11.50 -23.04
CA SER A 149 7.74 12.29 -24.00
C SER A 149 8.54 11.45 -25.00
N GLU A 150 8.76 10.16 -24.73
CA GLU A 150 9.41 9.23 -25.67
C GLU A 150 8.39 8.58 -26.64
N PHE A 151 7.09 8.78 -26.44
CA PHE A 151 6.04 8.20 -27.26
C PHE A 151 5.82 9.01 -28.55
N ASN A 152 5.97 8.36 -29.70
CA ASN A 152 5.83 8.99 -31.03
C ASN A 152 4.47 8.69 -31.70
N GLY A 153 3.53 8.07 -30.99
CA GLY A 153 2.20 7.76 -31.52
C GLY A 153 1.16 8.85 -31.24
N SER A 154 -0.07 8.63 -31.72
CA SER A 154 -1.22 9.47 -31.39
C SER A 154 -1.73 9.18 -29.98
N ALA A 155 -2.08 10.22 -29.22
CA ALA A 155 -2.66 10.10 -27.89
C ALA A 155 -3.99 10.86 -27.81
N LEU A 156 -5.03 10.19 -27.32
CA LEU A 156 -6.36 10.75 -27.12
C LEU A 156 -6.73 10.63 -25.64
N PHE A 157 -6.88 11.79 -24.98
CA PHE A 157 -7.28 11.88 -23.57
C PHE A 157 -8.76 12.24 -23.45
N ASN A 158 -9.36 12.02 -22.27
CA ASN A 158 -10.78 12.30 -22.00
C ASN A 158 -11.70 11.57 -22.99
N ARG A 159 -11.41 10.29 -23.23
CA ARG A 159 -12.19 9.38 -24.07
C ARG A 159 -12.45 8.10 -23.28
N LYS A 160 -13.70 7.90 -22.86
CA LYS A 160 -14.10 6.72 -22.10
C LYS A 160 -14.37 5.57 -23.06
N VAL A 161 -13.59 4.50 -22.95
CA VAL A 161 -13.84 3.25 -23.66
C VAL A 161 -15.05 2.56 -23.04
N THR A 162 -16.01 2.16 -23.87
CA THR A 162 -17.24 1.46 -23.43
C THR A 162 -17.24 -0.01 -23.82
N SER A 163 -16.52 -0.40 -24.87
CA SER A 163 -16.34 -1.79 -25.25
C SER A 163 -15.04 -2.01 -26.03
N VAL A 164 -14.53 -3.24 -25.99
CA VAL A 164 -13.43 -3.72 -26.83
C VAL A 164 -13.83 -5.06 -27.40
N THR A 165 -13.86 -5.17 -28.73
CA THR A 165 -14.13 -6.41 -29.46
C THR A 165 -12.88 -6.81 -30.22
N SER A 166 -12.27 -7.95 -29.87
CA SER A 166 -11.06 -8.45 -30.53
C SER A 166 -11.36 -9.72 -31.32
N ASN A 167 -10.70 -9.89 -32.46
CA ASN A 167 -10.67 -11.12 -33.25
C ASN A 167 -9.24 -11.38 -33.77
N SER A 168 -9.05 -12.40 -34.60
CA SER A 168 -7.72 -12.74 -35.13
C SER A 168 -7.09 -11.65 -36.02
N ALA A 169 -7.87 -10.71 -36.55
CA ALA A 169 -7.41 -9.64 -37.44
C ALA A 169 -7.07 -8.33 -36.70
N GLY A 170 -7.61 -8.13 -35.49
CA GLY A 170 -7.41 -6.88 -34.75
C GLY A 170 -8.39 -6.70 -33.60
N ALA A 171 -8.47 -5.47 -33.10
CA ALA A 171 -9.45 -5.06 -32.10
C ALA A 171 -10.18 -3.79 -32.51
N GLN A 172 -11.47 -3.70 -32.19
CA GLN A 172 -12.27 -2.50 -32.31
C GLN A 172 -12.60 -1.98 -30.90
N VAL A 173 -12.32 -0.71 -30.67
CA VAL A 173 -12.54 -0.02 -29.39
C VAL A 173 -13.63 1.02 -29.59
N THR A 174 -14.74 0.87 -28.87
CA THR A 174 -15.84 1.85 -28.88
C THR A 174 -15.63 2.87 -27.78
N ILE A 175 -15.85 4.14 -28.14
CA ILE A 175 -15.65 5.28 -27.24
C ILE A 175 -16.98 6.00 -27.04
N GLU A 176 -17.26 6.39 -25.80
CA GLU A 176 -18.45 7.17 -25.46
C GLU A 176 -18.49 8.50 -26.24
N GLY A 177 -19.51 8.68 -27.06
CA GLY A 177 -19.74 9.92 -27.81
C GLY A 177 -18.72 10.22 -28.92
N GLY A 178 -17.96 9.22 -29.39
CA GLY A 178 -16.95 9.38 -30.43
C GLY A 178 -16.98 8.27 -31.48
N GLU A 179 -16.04 8.36 -32.42
CA GLU A 179 -15.82 7.32 -33.43
C GLU A 179 -15.04 6.13 -32.85
N ASP A 180 -15.38 4.92 -33.31
CA ASP A 180 -14.67 3.70 -32.97
C ASP A 180 -13.25 3.72 -33.53
N ILE A 181 -12.31 3.16 -32.77
CA ILE A 181 -10.89 3.07 -33.15
C ILE A 181 -10.51 1.61 -33.38
N ALA A 182 -9.91 1.33 -34.53
CA ALA A 182 -9.40 0.01 -34.89
C ALA A 182 -7.90 -0.12 -34.58
N PHE A 183 -7.51 -1.28 -34.05
CA PHE A 183 -6.13 -1.64 -33.73
C PHE A 183 -5.73 -2.93 -34.44
N SER A 184 -4.47 -2.99 -34.89
CA SER A 184 -3.81 -4.21 -35.35
C SER A 184 -2.37 -4.24 -34.81
N PRO A 185 -1.91 -5.32 -34.16
CA PRO A 185 -2.62 -6.59 -33.93
C PRO A 185 -3.75 -6.45 -32.87
N ALA A 186 -4.46 -7.55 -32.63
CA ALA A 186 -5.48 -7.60 -31.59
C ALA A 186 -4.92 -7.20 -30.21
N LEU A 187 -5.72 -6.47 -29.43
CA LEU A 187 -5.38 -6.09 -28.06
C LEU A 187 -5.46 -7.31 -27.13
N LEU A 188 -4.61 -7.32 -26.11
CA LEU A 188 -4.69 -8.32 -25.03
C LEU A 188 -6.06 -8.25 -24.36
N SER A 189 -6.61 -9.41 -24.00
CA SER A 189 -7.90 -9.50 -23.33
C SER A 189 -7.88 -8.78 -21.99
N PHE A 190 -8.84 -7.87 -21.79
CA PHE A 190 -9.07 -7.23 -20.50
C PHE A 190 -9.99 -8.12 -19.68
N THR A 191 -9.49 -8.65 -18.56
CA THR A 191 -10.32 -9.35 -17.59
C THR A 191 -10.81 -8.37 -16.54
N SER A 192 -12.11 -8.39 -16.22
CA SER A 192 -12.61 -7.72 -15.03
C SER A 192 -12.10 -8.46 -13.81
N ILE A 193 -11.10 -7.89 -13.13
CA ILE A 193 -10.59 -8.39 -11.86
C ILE A 193 -11.07 -7.43 -10.79
N THR A 194 -11.75 -7.95 -9.77
CA THR A 194 -12.12 -7.19 -8.57
C THR A 194 -11.07 -7.40 -7.49
N HIS A 195 -10.94 -6.43 -6.59
CA HIS A 195 -10.10 -6.54 -5.40
C HIS A 195 -10.79 -5.89 -4.20
N HIS A 196 -10.46 -6.34 -2.99
CA HIS A 196 -11.06 -5.84 -1.77
C HIS A 196 -10.48 -4.51 -1.27
N ASN A 197 -9.34 -4.07 -1.81
CA ASN A 197 -8.75 -2.78 -1.45
C ASN A 197 -9.53 -1.63 -2.11
N ILE A 198 -10.48 -1.05 -1.39
CA ILE A 198 -11.20 0.17 -1.78
C ILE A 198 -10.86 1.32 -0.83
N GLY A 199 -9.67 1.24 -0.22
CA GLY A 199 -9.17 2.21 0.73
C GLY A 199 -8.93 3.58 0.09
N GLY A 200 -8.68 4.56 0.95
CA GLY A 200 -8.35 5.92 0.55
C GLY A 200 -6.95 6.31 1.01
N LYS A 201 -6.40 7.32 0.38
CA LYS A 201 -5.18 7.99 0.84
C LYS A 201 -5.49 9.47 1.03
N LEU A 202 -5.19 9.98 2.21
CA LEU A 202 -5.37 11.37 2.57
C LEU A 202 -4.00 11.99 2.81
N HIS A 203 -3.79 13.16 2.22
CA HIS A 203 -2.67 14.02 2.50
C HIS A 203 -3.17 15.17 3.37
N ALA A 204 -2.50 15.41 4.49
CA ALA A 204 -2.86 16.47 5.42
C ALA A 204 -1.64 17.33 5.72
N HIS A 205 -1.87 18.62 5.94
CA HIS A 205 -0.83 19.57 6.28
C HIS A 205 -1.16 20.24 7.61
N SER A 206 -0.24 20.19 8.56
CA SER A 206 -0.30 21.04 9.74
C SER A 206 0.59 22.25 9.54
N SER A 207 0.08 23.44 9.85
CA SER A 207 0.91 24.64 9.91
C SER A 207 1.94 24.57 11.04
N ASP A 208 1.69 23.73 12.05
CA ASP A 208 2.61 23.51 13.16
C ASP A 208 3.69 22.46 12.81
N GLY A 209 4.88 22.68 13.35
CA GLY A 209 5.93 21.67 13.37
C GLY A 209 5.70 20.70 14.52
N PHE A 210 5.70 19.39 14.25
CA PHE A 210 5.63 18.38 15.30
C PHE A 210 6.56 17.19 15.03
N SER A 211 6.86 16.43 16.09
CA SER A 211 7.74 15.27 16.03
C SER A 211 7.21 14.20 15.08
N ARG A 212 8.12 13.53 14.36
CA ARG A 212 7.74 12.41 13.47
C ARG A 212 7.03 11.33 14.26
N PHE A 213 5.98 10.74 13.68
CA PHE A 213 5.30 9.58 14.25
C PHE A 213 4.91 8.56 13.18
N PHE A 214 4.61 7.36 13.65
CA PHE A 214 3.95 6.30 12.91
C PHE A 214 2.78 5.78 13.75
N GLY A 215 1.61 5.62 13.15
CA GLY A 215 0.40 5.21 13.86
C GLY A 215 -0.32 4.14 13.10
N VAL A 216 -0.74 3.08 13.78
CA VAL A 216 -1.63 2.04 13.28
C VAL A 216 -2.77 1.90 14.26
N THR A 217 -4.01 1.83 13.79
CA THR A 217 -5.18 1.64 14.65
C THR A 217 -6.16 0.67 14.00
N SER A 218 -7.17 0.23 14.75
CA SER A 218 -8.11 -0.77 14.29
C SER A 218 -8.74 -0.40 12.94
N LEU A 219 -9.02 -1.42 12.13
CA LEU A 219 -9.72 -1.28 10.85
C LEU A 219 -11.20 -0.88 11.02
N GLN A 220 -11.70 -0.79 12.24
CA GLN A 220 -13.03 -0.27 12.55
C GLN A 220 -13.03 1.27 12.51
N LYS A 221 -11.87 1.91 12.58
CA LYS A 221 -11.74 3.36 12.45
C LYS A 221 -11.62 3.80 10.99
N ALA A 222 -11.89 5.08 10.76
CA ALA A 222 -11.93 5.67 9.43
C ALA A 222 -10.56 5.70 8.72
N ALA A 223 -9.47 5.62 9.47
CA ALA A 223 -8.13 5.30 8.97
C ALA A 223 -7.48 4.26 9.86
N CYS A 224 -6.67 3.44 9.23
CA CYS A 224 -6.04 2.29 9.85
C CYS A 224 -4.54 2.47 10.03
N PHE A 225 -3.94 3.43 9.31
CA PHE A 225 -2.51 3.65 9.32
C PHE A 225 -2.16 5.08 8.87
N GLY A 226 -1.15 5.71 9.46
CA GLY A 226 -0.66 7.03 9.07
C GLY A 226 0.72 7.34 9.62
N PHE A 227 1.41 8.30 9.00
CA PHE A 227 2.73 8.74 9.44
C PHE A 227 3.08 10.15 8.96
N THR A 228 4.05 10.75 9.65
CA THR A 228 4.67 12.01 9.23
C THR A 228 5.49 11.81 7.95
N GLU A 229 5.07 12.48 6.87
CA GLU A 229 5.72 12.37 5.56
C GLU A 229 6.94 13.27 5.45
N SER A 230 6.82 14.57 5.72
CA SER A 230 7.93 15.51 5.56
C SER A 230 7.64 16.82 6.26
N GLU A 231 8.67 17.63 6.46
CA GLU A 231 8.47 19.06 6.66
C GLU A 231 7.94 19.69 5.36
N SER A 232 7.03 20.64 5.49
CA SER A 232 6.49 21.39 4.36
C SER A 232 7.44 22.50 3.96
N LYS A 233 7.53 22.78 2.65
CA LYS A 233 8.29 23.93 2.15
C LYS A 233 7.69 25.27 2.60
N ALA A 234 6.41 25.29 2.95
CA ALA A 234 5.71 26.46 3.45
C ALA A 234 5.85 26.64 4.97
N GLY A 235 6.64 25.79 5.65
CA GLY A 235 6.62 25.65 7.11
C GLY A 235 5.57 24.63 7.56
N GLY A 236 5.77 24.00 8.72
CA GLY A 236 4.88 22.97 9.26
C GLY A 236 5.17 21.55 8.74
N THR A 237 4.19 20.66 8.89
CA THR A 237 4.39 19.20 8.74
C THR A 237 3.36 18.57 7.80
N ASN A 238 3.82 17.77 6.84
CA ASN A 238 2.98 16.97 5.96
C ASN A 238 2.79 15.57 6.53
N MET A 239 1.58 15.05 6.42
CA MET A 239 1.20 13.70 6.85
C MET A 239 0.55 12.94 5.70
N ILE A 240 0.72 11.61 5.74
CA ILE A 240 -0.07 10.69 4.92
C ILE A 240 -0.87 9.80 5.84
N LEU A 241 -2.16 9.65 5.53
CA LEU A 241 -3.11 8.83 6.26
C LEU A 241 -3.78 7.87 5.27
N PHE A 242 -4.00 6.62 5.69
CA PHE A 242 -4.58 5.57 4.88
C PHE A 242 -5.90 5.08 5.47
N LYS A 243 -6.95 5.30 4.70
CA LYS A 243 -8.32 4.90 5.01
C LYS A 243 -8.53 3.43 4.67
N GLY A 244 -9.12 2.69 5.61
CA GLY A 244 -9.55 1.31 5.39
C GLY A 244 -10.78 1.20 4.47
N SER A 245 -11.05 -0.01 4.00
CA SER A 245 -12.10 -0.34 3.03
C SER A 245 -13.52 -0.47 3.62
N GLN A 246 -13.75 0.05 4.84
CA GLN A 246 -15.04 -0.13 5.53
C GLN A 246 -16.19 0.65 4.85
N PRO A 247 -17.39 0.06 4.73
CA PRO A 247 -18.55 0.71 4.13
C PRO A 247 -19.04 1.94 4.90
N GLU A 248 -18.84 1.98 6.21
CA GLU A 248 -19.39 2.98 7.13
C GLU A 248 -18.80 4.39 6.94
N VAL A 249 -17.71 4.46 6.18
CA VAL A 249 -17.01 5.70 5.81
C VAL A 249 -17.31 6.09 4.35
N ARG A 250 -18.18 5.35 3.66
CA ARG A 250 -18.57 5.62 2.28
C ARG A 250 -19.64 6.72 2.27
N GLY A 251 -19.33 7.87 1.67
CA GLY A 251 -20.22 9.03 1.60
C GLY A 251 -20.01 10.08 2.69
N ARG A 252 -19.12 9.85 3.67
CA ARG A 252 -18.67 10.89 4.61
C ARG A 252 -17.72 11.88 3.93
N SER A 253 -17.76 13.15 4.36
CA SER A 253 -16.82 14.17 3.84
C SER A 253 -15.38 13.85 4.31
N PRO A 254 -14.35 14.16 3.51
CA PRO A 254 -12.95 14.01 3.92
C PRO A 254 -12.62 14.67 5.26
N LEU A 255 -13.17 15.87 5.53
CA LEU A 255 -13.07 16.59 6.81
C LEU A 255 -13.59 15.77 7.99
N SER A 256 -14.82 15.24 7.87
CA SER A 256 -15.41 14.46 8.96
C SER A 256 -14.66 13.15 9.22
N ILE A 257 -13.89 12.68 8.25
CA ILE A 257 -13.03 11.51 8.37
C ILE A 257 -11.77 11.90 9.12
N LEU A 258 -11.17 13.07 8.83
CA LEU A 258 -9.90 13.50 9.40
C LEU A 258 -9.92 13.54 10.94
N ASP A 259 -10.96 14.08 11.58
CA ASP A 259 -11.04 14.12 13.06
C ASP A 259 -11.06 12.72 13.69
N ASP A 260 -11.92 11.82 13.17
CA ASP A 260 -12.01 10.41 13.60
C ASP A 260 -10.70 9.66 13.33
N VAL A 261 -10.01 10.00 12.23
CA VAL A 261 -8.76 9.40 11.79
C VAL A 261 -7.61 9.76 12.71
N LEU A 262 -7.53 11.01 13.12
CA LEU A 262 -6.46 11.49 14.00
C LEU A 262 -6.64 10.99 15.43
N GLN A 263 -7.89 10.70 15.82
CA GLN A 263 -8.24 10.15 17.13
C GLN A 263 -7.80 8.67 17.25
N GLY A 264 -6.56 8.50 17.71
CA GLY A 264 -5.95 7.20 18.03
C GLY A 264 -4.93 6.69 17.03
N LEU A 265 -4.61 7.46 15.97
CA LEU A 265 -3.39 7.23 15.18
C LEU A 265 -2.19 7.97 15.78
N LYS A 266 -2.40 9.18 16.30
CA LYS A 266 -1.29 9.98 16.84
C LYS A 266 -0.90 9.51 18.25
N PRO A 267 0.39 9.48 18.60
CA PRO A 267 0.82 9.45 20.00
C PRO A 267 0.38 10.72 20.74
N ASP A 268 0.24 10.65 22.06
CA ASP A 268 -0.15 11.80 22.90
C ASP A 268 0.89 12.92 22.85
N THR A 269 2.14 12.58 22.54
CA THR A 269 3.25 13.50 22.36
C THR A 269 3.16 14.35 21.07
N VAL A 270 2.20 14.07 20.19
CA VAL A 270 1.98 14.82 18.95
C VAL A 270 0.72 15.66 19.09
N ASP A 271 0.90 16.98 19.09
CA ASP A 271 -0.20 17.94 19.00
C ASP A 271 -0.41 18.37 17.54
N LEU A 272 -1.67 18.40 17.12
CA LEU A 272 -2.09 18.73 15.76
C LEU A 272 -3.02 19.95 15.74
N GLY A 273 -2.86 20.85 16.73
CA GLY A 273 -3.75 21.99 17.00
C GLY A 273 -4.12 22.86 15.80
N THR A 274 -3.39 22.81 14.69
CA THR A 274 -3.77 23.41 13.42
C THR A 274 -3.57 22.45 12.24
N ILE A 275 -4.66 22.00 11.61
CA ILE A 275 -4.59 21.26 10.33
C ILE A 275 -5.30 22.07 9.25
N ALA A 276 -4.58 22.31 8.17
CA ALA A 276 -5.11 22.80 6.91
C ALA A 276 -5.24 21.62 5.93
N GLU A 277 -6.42 21.46 5.36
CA GLU A 277 -6.65 20.40 4.38
C GLU A 277 -6.12 20.76 2.99
N TYR A 278 -5.49 19.79 2.34
CA TYR A 278 -5.17 19.82 0.92
C TYR A 278 -5.87 18.62 0.26
N LEU A 279 -6.86 18.90 -0.59
CA LEU A 279 -7.51 17.91 -1.46
C LEU A 279 -6.84 17.89 -2.84
#